data_AF-A0A9X2LW66-F1
#
_entry.id   AF-A0A9X2LW66-F1
#
_cell.length_a   1.000
_cell.length_b   1.000
_cell.length_c   1.000
_cell.angle_alpha   90.00
_cell.angle_beta   90.00
_cell.angle_gamma   90.00
#
_symmetry.space_group_name_H-M   'P 1'
#
loop_
_entity.id
_entity.type
_entity.pdbx_description
1 polymer ?
#
loop_
_entity_poly.entity_id
_entity_poly.type
_entity_poly.pdbx_seq_one_letter_code
_entity_poly.pdbx_strand_id
1 'polypeptide(L)'
;MIIREWITLIYHRRHHRGLTVPEIPGLKLSPLEMFEHGVNRAGPLRIPSRPGLTFEFLEEEWCPIHHYGVEINGLRYNGDGLDDYRNQISPHRGEQAGKWPVAVDRGDIRKIYFQDPKQPHLWHTLDWEHAPALDGPASLEALKYARRIAAKTHRFPDTKRALIELLERWGAGLTEDRTERRMAVRLSQDRLRLVGEDDPEVDEIAALPSVRRLAALGSPDAGAGREAVSDLQLVAPADEDLGGDDDEDEECEAAPADEESSGPVDEDEYYSDVWESR
;
A
#
# COMPACT_ATOMS: atom_id res chain seq x y z
N MET A 1 -2.60 2.90 -13.97
CA MET A 1 -3.33 1.62 -13.89
C MET A 1 -2.77 0.55 -14.85
N ILE A 2 -1.80 0.89 -15.72
CA ILE A 2 -1.21 -0.05 -16.69
C ILE A 2 -0.26 -1.08 -16.07
N ILE A 3 0.49 -0.71 -15.02
CA ILE A 3 1.52 -1.58 -14.43
C ILE A 3 0.91 -2.80 -13.73
N ARG A 4 -0.15 -2.62 -12.92
CA ARG A 4 -0.78 -3.75 -12.20
C ARG A 4 -1.38 -4.75 -13.19
N GLU A 5 -2.08 -4.25 -14.20
CA GLU A 5 -2.66 -5.09 -15.25
C GLU A 5 -1.58 -5.82 -16.05
N TRP A 6 -0.51 -5.12 -16.46
CA TRP A 6 0.62 -5.76 -17.13
C TRP A 6 1.30 -6.81 -16.25
N ILE A 7 1.51 -6.53 -14.95
CA ILE A 7 2.10 -7.48 -14.01
C ILE A 7 1.23 -8.75 -13.92
N THR A 8 -0.08 -8.58 -13.70
CA THR A 8 -1.01 -9.70 -13.47
C THR A 8 -1.31 -10.49 -14.73
N LEU A 9 -1.56 -9.81 -15.85
CA LEU A 9 -2.02 -10.45 -17.08
C LEU A 9 -0.87 -10.89 -18.00
N ILE A 10 0.26 -10.19 -17.98
CA ILE A 10 1.36 -10.41 -18.93
C ILE A 10 2.59 -10.95 -18.21
N TYR A 11 3.17 -10.20 -17.28
CA TYR A 11 4.47 -10.55 -16.70
C TYR A 11 4.48 -11.91 -16.01
N HIS A 12 3.53 -12.17 -15.10
CA HIS A 12 3.49 -13.42 -14.35
C HIS A 12 3.12 -14.64 -15.20
N ARG A 13 2.50 -14.42 -16.37
CA ARG A 13 1.96 -15.49 -17.23
C ARG A 13 2.82 -15.78 -18.47
N ARG A 14 3.64 -14.81 -18.90
CA ARG A 14 4.60 -14.99 -19.99
C ARG A 14 5.78 -15.84 -19.51
N HIS A 15 6.36 -16.67 -20.38
CA HIS A 15 7.58 -17.41 -20.05
C HIS A 15 8.82 -16.49 -20.02
N HIS A 16 9.69 -16.69 -19.03
CA HIS A 16 10.93 -15.93 -18.87
C HIS A 16 12.15 -16.83 -18.98
N ARG A 17 13.23 -16.30 -19.56
CA ARG A 17 14.48 -17.07 -19.78
C ARG A 17 15.31 -17.27 -18.50
N GLY A 18 15.08 -16.49 -17.46
CA GLY A 18 15.82 -16.56 -16.19
C GLY A 18 15.29 -17.59 -15.19
N LEU A 19 14.21 -18.30 -15.51
CA LEU A 19 13.59 -19.27 -14.61
C LEU A 19 14.01 -20.68 -15.02
N THR A 20 14.72 -21.38 -14.12
CA THR A 20 15.25 -22.72 -14.39
C THR A 20 15.02 -23.66 -13.21
N VAL A 21 14.61 -24.90 -13.50
CA VAL A 21 14.53 -25.99 -12.52
C VAL A 21 15.73 -26.93 -12.77
N PRO A 22 16.63 -27.14 -11.80
CA PRO A 22 17.83 -27.96 -11.99
C PRO A 22 17.55 -29.39 -12.46
N GLU A 23 16.43 -29.97 -12.02
CA GLU A 23 16.02 -31.33 -12.37
C GLU A 23 15.57 -31.47 -13.83
N ILE A 24 15.14 -30.37 -14.48
CA ILE A 24 14.70 -30.35 -15.87
C ILE A 24 15.27 -29.11 -16.59
N PRO A 25 16.55 -29.18 -17.01
CA PRO A 25 17.18 -28.09 -17.74
C PRO A 25 16.43 -27.77 -19.05
N GLY A 26 16.22 -26.47 -19.31
CA GLY A 26 15.59 -26.00 -20.55
C GLY A 26 14.05 -25.92 -20.53
N LEU A 27 13.41 -26.33 -19.43
CA LEU A 27 11.98 -26.10 -19.24
C LEU A 27 11.68 -24.60 -19.19
N LYS A 28 10.82 -24.12 -20.09
CA LYS A 28 10.37 -22.72 -20.12
C LYS A 28 9.24 -22.56 -19.11
N LEU A 29 9.42 -21.66 -18.16
CA LEU A 29 8.44 -21.38 -17.12
C LEU A 29 8.11 -19.90 -17.08
N SER A 30 6.86 -19.61 -16.74
CA SER A 30 6.42 -18.30 -16.28
C SER A 30 6.62 -18.18 -14.77
N PRO A 31 6.70 -16.95 -14.23
CA PRO A 31 6.80 -16.72 -12.79
C PRO A 31 5.69 -17.38 -12.00
N LEU A 32 4.46 -17.43 -12.55
CA LEU A 32 3.33 -18.11 -11.91
C LEU A 32 3.56 -19.62 -11.83
N GLU A 33 3.95 -20.27 -12.92
CA GLU A 33 4.25 -21.72 -12.94
C GLU A 33 5.42 -22.06 -12.01
N MET A 34 6.45 -21.21 -11.96
CA MET A 34 7.58 -21.40 -11.04
C MET A 34 7.15 -21.24 -9.57
N PHE A 35 6.26 -20.29 -9.28
CA PHE A 35 5.68 -20.13 -7.95
C PHE A 35 4.87 -21.37 -7.54
N GLU A 36 4.00 -21.87 -8.41
CA GLU A 36 3.23 -23.10 -8.19
C GLU A 36 4.14 -24.31 -7.95
N HIS A 37 5.20 -24.47 -8.75
CA HIS A 37 6.22 -25.49 -8.54
C HIS A 37 6.90 -25.35 -7.17
N GLY A 38 7.25 -24.12 -6.78
CA GLY A 38 7.84 -23.81 -5.47
C GLY A 38 6.91 -24.18 -4.31
N VAL A 39 5.63 -23.83 -4.40
CA VAL A 39 4.61 -24.17 -3.39
C VAL A 39 4.40 -25.68 -3.30
N ASN A 40 4.35 -26.39 -4.43
CA ASN A 40 4.21 -27.85 -4.43
C ASN A 40 5.42 -28.56 -3.82
N ARG A 41 6.63 -28.01 -4.02
CA ARG A 41 7.87 -28.58 -3.48
C ARG A 41 8.08 -28.27 -2.00
N ALA A 42 7.90 -27.01 -1.60
CA ALA A 42 8.14 -26.54 -0.24
C ALA A 42 6.93 -26.75 0.69
N GLY A 43 5.75 -27.00 0.13
CA GLY A 43 4.48 -26.98 0.84
C GLY A 43 3.94 -25.55 1.00
N PRO A 44 2.71 -25.41 1.53
CA PRO A 44 2.10 -24.10 1.76
C PRO A 44 2.88 -23.32 2.83
N LEU A 45 3.04 -22.01 2.60
CA LEU A 45 3.56 -21.08 3.60
C LEU A 45 2.66 -21.07 4.84
N ARG A 46 3.19 -21.53 5.96
CA ARG A 46 2.51 -21.42 7.26
C ARG A 46 2.80 -20.05 7.85
N ILE A 47 1.84 -19.14 7.70
CA ILE A 47 1.87 -17.85 8.41
C ILE A 47 1.44 -18.12 9.85
N PRO A 48 2.23 -17.77 10.88
CA PRO A 48 1.81 -17.88 12.27
C PRO A 48 0.53 -17.07 12.50
N SER A 49 -0.59 -17.74 12.74
CA SER A 49 -1.87 -17.12 13.01
C SER A 49 -1.96 -16.73 14.49
N ARG A 50 -1.12 -15.79 14.93
CA ARG A 50 -1.27 -15.19 16.26
C ARG A 50 -2.14 -13.94 16.16
N PRO A 51 -3.20 -13.83 16.97
CA PRO A 51 -4.00 -12.61 17.05
C PRO A 51 -3.08 -11.40 17.28
N GLY A 52 -3.23 -10.36 16.47
CA GLY A 52 -2.45 -9.13 16.58
C GLY A 52 -1.09 -9.10 15.86
N LEU A 53 -0.65 -10.18 15.19
CA LEU A 53 0.56 -10.16 14.34
C LEU A 53 0.54 -9.03 13.32
N THR A 54 -0.61 -8.77 12.72
CA THR A 54 -0.79 -7.70 11.73
C THR A 54 -0.38 -6.33 12.28
N PHE A 55 -0.62 -6.09 13.57
CA PHE A 55 -0.35 -4.79 14.20
C PHE A 55 1.14 -4.55 14.45
N GLU A 56 1.97 -5.60 14.52
CA GLU A 56 3.43 -5.47 14.65
C GLU A 56 4.08 -4.93 13.36
N PHE A 57 3.39 -5.01 12.22
CA PHE A 57 3.89 -4.49 10.94
C PHE A 57 3.43 -3.05 10.65
N LEU A 58 2.60 -2.47 11.53
CA LEU A 58 2.16 -1.09 11.39
C LEU A 58 3.27 -0.12 11.80
N GLU A 59 3.13 1.15 11.39
CA GLU A 59 4.08 2.20 11.75
C GLU A 59 3.97 2.49 13.26
N GLU A 60 5.10 2.52 13.95
CA GLU A 60 5.14 2.76 15.40
C GLU A 60 5.32 4.26 15.68
N GLU A 61 4.33 4.87 16.35
CA GLU A 61 4.42 6.24 16.86
C GLU A 61 4.58 6.23 18.38
N TRP A 62 5.48 7.07 18.88
CA TRP A 62 5.81 7.17 20.30
C TRP A 62 5.15 8.39 20.93
N CYS A 63 4.24 8.17 21.87
CA CYS A 63 3.43 9.22 22.49
C CYS A 63 3.21 9.01 24.00
N PRO A 64 3.03 10.08 24.78
CA PRO A 64 2.59 9.96 26.17
C PRO A 64 1.12 9.50 26.24
N ILE A 65 0.78 8.74 27.29
CA ILE A 65 -0.61 8.38 27.59
C ILE A 65 -1.13 9.33 28.67
N HIS A 66 -2.12 10.15 28.33
CA HIS A 66 -2.77 11.08 29.24
C HIS A 66 -4.05 10.48 29.85
N HIS A 67 -4.61 11.13 30.88
CA HIS A 67 -5.92 10.79 31.45
C HIS A 67 -7.02 10.72 30.39
N TYR A 68 -6.88 11.51 29.33
CA TYR A 68 -7.88 11.68 28.28
C TYR A 68 -7.66 10.72 27.09
N GLY A 69 -6.56 9.95 27.09
CA GLY A 69 -6.15 9.05 26.02
C GLY A 69 -4.78 9.41 25.44
N VAL A 70 -4.61 9.16 24.16
CA VAL A 70 -3.40 9.43 23.39
C VAL A 70 -3.71 10.48 22.32
N GLU A 71 -2.78 11.39 22.07
CA GLU A 71 -2.88 12.35 20.96
C GLU A 71 -1.79 12.06 19.92
N ILE A 72 -2.22 11.73 18.70
CA ILE A 72 -1.35 11.45 17.56
C ILE A 72 -1.84 12.26 16.38
N ASN A 73 -0.92 12.96 15.69
CA ASN A 73 -1.25 13.80 14.55
C ASN A 73 -2.43 14.76 14.84
N GLY A 74 -2.59 15.31 16.06
CA GLY A 74 -3.71 16.18 16.44
C GLY A 74 -5.08 15.50 16.50
N LEU A 75 -5.10 14.17 16.59
CA LEU A 75 -6.29 13.34 16.78
C LEU A 75 -6.20 12.65 18.14
N ARG A 76 -7.31 12.64 18.86
CA ARG A 76 -7.38 12.07 20.21
C ARG A 76 -8.02 10.69 20.19
N TYR A 77 -7.27 9.70 20.64
CA TYR A 77 -7.68 8.30 20.67
C TYR A 77 -7.88 7.85 22.11
N ASN A 78 -8.91 7.05 22.34
CA ASN A 78 -9.18 6.51 23.65
C ASN A 78 -9.73 5.07 23.57
N GLY A 79 -9.49 4.31 24.64
CA GLY A 79 -10.01 2.96 24.81
C GLY A 79 -9.63 2.39 26.18
N ASP A 80 -10.35 1.36 26.60
CA ASP A 80 -10.25 0.76 27.95
C ASP A 80 -8.86 0.18 28.24
N GLY A 81 -8.14 -0.24 27.19
CA GLY A 81 -6.77 -0.76 27.30
C GLY A 81 -5.73 0.23 27.83
N LEU A 82 -6.06 1.53 27.90
CA LEU A 82 -5.17 2.55 28.45
C LEU A 82 -5.32 2.74 29.95
N ASP A 83 -6.39 2.26 30.57
CA ASP A 83 -6.77 2.62 31.96
C ASP A 83 -5.67 2.30 32.97
N ASP A 84 -4.99 1.16 32.77
CA ASP A 84 -3.86 0.69 33.57
C ASP A 84 -2.57 1.48 33.35
N TYR A 85 -2.50 2.37 32.35
CA TYR A 85 -1.29 3.06 31.89
C TYR A 85 -1.43 4.58 31.83
N ARG A 86 -2.60 5.15 32.15
CA ARG A 86 -2.85 6.60 32.07
C ARG A 86 -1.93 7.38 33.00
N ASN A 87 -1.33 8.45 32.47
CA ASN A 87 -0.38 9.33 33.15
C ASN A 87 0.87 8.61 33.70
N GLN A 88 1.16 7.40 33.23
CA GLN A 88 2.38 6.69 33.60
C GLN A 88 3.50 6.99 32.61
N ILE A 89 4.69 7.10 33.15
CA ILE A 89 5.93 7.22 32.38
C ILE A 89 6.32 5.80 31.96
N SER A 90 6.51 5.60 30.66
CA SER A 90 6.94 4.31 30.14
C SER A 90 8.30 3.88 30.71
N PRO A 91 8.58 2.58 30.85
CA PRO A 91 9.89 2.08 31.28
C PRO A 91 11.02 2.30 30.24
N HIS A 92 10.67 2.69 29.01
CA HIS A 92 11.63 2.96 27.94
C HIS A 92 12.55 4.13 28.29
N ARG A 93 13.81 4.03 27.84
CA ARG A 93 14.88 5.03 28.05
C ARG A 93 15.41 5.53 26.71
N GLY A 94 16.23 6.58 26.73
CA GLY A 94 16.82 7.19 25.53
C GLY A 94 15.90 8.22 24.90
N GLU A 95 15.92 8.32 23.57
CA GLU A 95 15.16 9.34 22.81
C GLU A 95 13.63 9.22 22.99
N GLN A 96 13.16 8.01 23.31
CA GLN A 96 11.74 7.71 23.56
C GLN A 96 11.42 7.60 25.07
N ALA A 97 12.25 8.19 25.93
CA ALA A 97 12.03 8.13 27.36
C ALA A 97 10.65 8.69 27.76
N GLY A 98 9.89 7.89 28.50
CA GLY A 98 8.58 8.26 29.02
C GLY A 98 7.43 8.24 28.03
N LYS A 99 7.64 7.77 26.79
CA LYS A 99 6.61 7.60 25.77
C LYS A 99 6.30 6.13 25.52
N TRP A 100 5.05 5.87 25.17
CA TRP A 100 4.56 4.54 24.87
C TRP A 100 4.49 4.33 23.36
N PRO A 101 4.89 3.15 22.86
CA PRO A 101 4.73 2.81 21.46
C PRO A 101 3.27 2.52 21.15
N VAL A 102 2.79 3.07 20.04
CA VAL A 102 1.44 2.83 19.52
C VAL A 102 1.53 2.58 18.03
N ALA A 103 0.88 1.52 17.58
CA ALA A 103 0.90 1.10 16.20
C ALA A 103 -0.23 1.81 15.42
N VAL A 104 0.14 2.47 14.32
CA VAL A 104 -0.72 3.36 13.53
C VAL A 104 -0.87 2.82 12.12
N ASP A 105 -2.12 2.67 11.68
CA ASP A 105 -2.42 2.40 10.28
C ASP A 105 -2.59 3.72 9.51
N ARG A 106 -1.72 3.95 8.52
CA ARG A 106 -1.79 5.14 7.66
C ARG A 106 -2.98 5.10 6.69
N GLY A 107 -3.46 3.90 6.38
CA GLY A 107 -4.62 3.66 5.52
C GLY A 107 -5.94 3.98 6.23
N ASP A 108 -6.00 3.74 7.54
CA ASP A 108 -7.17 4.02 8.37
C ASP A 108 -6.81 4.64 9.74
N ILE A 109 -6.89 5.98 9.84
CA ILE A 109 -6.64 6.76 11.05
C ILE A 109 -7.79 6.73 12.05
N ARG A 110 -8.87 5.99 11.80
CA ARG A 110 -10.00 5.91 12.76
C ARG A 110 -9.62 5.18 14.03
N LYS A 111 -8.62 4.31 13.94
CA LYS A 111 -8.19 3.41 15.01
C LYS A 111 -6.68 3.36 15.08
N ILE A 112 -6.16 3.18 16.28
CA ILE A 112 -4.76 2.85 16.53
C ILE A 112 -4.70 1.70 17.52
N TYR A 113 -3.54 1.06 17.62
CA TYR A 113 -3.39 -0.17 18.38
C TYR A 113 -2.28 -0.04 19.42
N PHE A 114 -2.65 -0.25 20.68
CA PHE A 114 -1.72 -0.23 21.80
C PHE A 114 -1.44 -1.67 22.26
N GLN A 115 -0.17 -2.05 22.28
CA GLN A 115 0.26 -3.37 22.75
C GLN A 115 0.37 -3.36 24.29
N ASP A 116 -0.25 -4.32 24.97
CA ASP A 116 -0.15 -4.43 26.42
C ASP A 116 1.30 -4.82 26.83
N PRO A 117 2.02 -3.96 27.58
CA PRO A 117 3.36 -4.27 28.06
C PRO A 117 3.43 -5.49 28.98
N LYS A 118 2.34 -5.82 29.70
CA LYS A 118 2.26 -6.98 30.59
C LYS A 118 2.00 -8.27 29.79
N GLN A 119 1.33 -8.16 28.65
CA GLN A 119 0.90 -9.27 27.81
C GLN A 119 1.20 -8.97 26.33
N PRO A 120 2.39 -9.32 25.81
CA PRO A 120 2.82 -8.91 24.47
C PRO A 120 1.91 -9.37 23.31
N HIS A 121 1.07 -10.38 23.52
CA HIS A 121 0.13 -10.87 22.52
C HIS A 121 -1.22 -10.14 22.56
N LEU A 122 -1.49 -9.34 23.60
CA LEU A 122 -2.73 -8.60 23.78
C LEU A 122 -2.59 -7.21 23.18
N TRP A 123 -3.49 -6.90 22.26
CA TRP A 123 -3.57 -5.60 21.59
C TRP A 123 -4.90 -4.95 21.91
N HIS A 124 -4.83 -3.69 22.33
CA HIS A 124 -5.98 -2.85 22.60
C HIS A 124 -6.21 -1.92 21.42
N THR A 125 -7.44 -1.90 20.93
CA THR A 125 -7.87 -0.94 19.92
C THR A 125 -8.27 0.36 20.61
N LEU A 126 -7.73 1.48 20.13
CA LEU A 126 -8.09 2.81 20.57
C LEU A 126 -8.79 3.53 19.42
N ASP A 127 -10.04 3.90 19.64
CA ASP A 127 -10.83 4.57 18.62
C ASP A 127 -10.61 6.08 18.72
N TRP A 128 -10.51 6.74 17.56
CA TRP A 128 -10.55 8.20 17.51
C TRP A 128 -11.91 8.69 18.02
N GLU A 129 -11.91 9.72 18.87
CA GLU A 129 -13.12 10.30 19.49
C GLU A 129 -14.24 10.63 18.49
N HIS A 130 -13.89 10.93 17.24
CA HIS A 130 -14.84 11.29 16.19
C HIS A 130 -14.91 10.28 15.04
N ALA A 131 -14.31 9.10 15.17
CA ALA A 131 -14.46 8.03 14.20
C ALA A 131 -15.93 7.70 13.87
N PRO A 132 -16.90 7.72 14.82
CA PRO A 132 -18.31 7.46 14.52
C PRO A 132 -18.97 8.48 13.60
N ALA A 133 -18.38 9.67 13.43
CA ALA A 133 -18.89 10.68 12.50
C ALA A 133 -18.43 10.46 11.05
N LEU A 134 -17.64 9.42 10.79
CA LEU A 134 -17.15 9.07 9.46
C LEU A 134 -17.89 7.87 8.89
N ASP A 135 -18.47 8.03 7.70
CA ASP A 135 -19.17 6.98 6.95
C ASP A 135 -18.24 6.04 6.13
N GLY A 136 -16.94 6.06 6.43
CA GLY A 136 -15.92 5.30 5.70
C GLY A 136 -14.54 5.35 6.34
N PRO A 137 -13.56 4.61 5.77
CA PRO A 137 -12.16 4.71 6.19
C PRO A 137 -11.63 6.12 5.90
N ALA A 138 -10.69 6.57 6.74
CA ALA A 138 -10.00 7.83 6.54
C ALA A 138 -8.50 7.57 6.55
N SER A 139 -7.76 8.00 5.52
CA SER A 139 -6.32 7.84 5.51
C SER A 139 -5.59 9.05 6.11
N LEU A 140 -4.35 8.84 6.56
CA LEU A 140 -3.49 9.92 7.04
C LEU A 140 -3.20 10.95 5.93
N GLU A 141 -3.15 10.50 4.68
CA GLU A 141 -3.01 11.36 3.50
C GLU A 141 -4.23 12.28 3.34
N ALA A 142 -5.44 11.74 3.50
CA ALA A 142 -6.69 12.51 3.48
C ALA A 142 -6.73 13.55 4.61
N LEU A 143 -6.30 13.18 5.82
CA LEU A 143 -6.19 14.13 6.95
C LEU A 143 -5.24 15.28 6.65
N LYS A 144 -4.03 14.99 6.16
CA LYS A 144 -3.03 16.01 5.82
C LYS A 144 -3.54 16.92 4.71
N TYR A 145 -4.22 16.35 3.72
CA TYR A 145 -4.84 17.10 2.62
C TYR A 145 -5.97 18.01 3.13
N ALA A 146 -6.88 17.49 3.97
CA ALA A 146 -7.96 18.26 4.60
C ALA A 146 -7.42 19.44 5.40
N ARG A 147 -6.36 19.23 6.21
CA ARG A 147 -5.69 20.31 6.95
C ARG A 147 -5.16 21.40 6.05
N ARG A 148 -4.52 21.02 4.94
CA ARG A 148 -3.95 21.95 3.98
C ARG A 148 -5.03 22.80 3.31
N ILE A 149 -6.19 22.22 2.98
CA ILE A 149 -7.33 22.98 2.47
C ILE A 149 -7.89 23.90 3.55
N ALA A 150 -8.16 23.37 4.74
CA ALA A 150 -8.75 24.13 5.84
C ALA A 150 -7.91 25.36 6.20
N ALA A 151 -6.58 25.21 6.25
CA ALA A 151 -5.66 26.30 6.54
C ALA A 151 -5.64 27.41 5.47
N LYS A 152 -6.01 27.09 4.22
CA LYS A 152 -6.14 28.10 3.14
C LYS A 152 -7.48 28.84 3.21
N THR A 153 -8.55 28.14 3.57
CA THR A 153 -9.92 28.67 3.49
C THR A 153 -10.35 29.40 4.76
N HIS A 154 -9.84 29.01 5.93
CA HIS A 154 -10.32 29.50 7.22
C HIS A 154 -9.21 30.05 8.11
N ARG A 155 -9.52 31.13 8.85
CA ARG A 155 -8.60 31.72 9.83
C ARG A 155 -8.33 30.80 11.03
N PHE A 156 -9.33 30.03 11.43
CA PHE A 156 -9.25 28.99 12.45
C PHE A 156 -9.71 27.67 11.83
N PRO A 157 -8.79 26.86 11.30
CA PRO A 157 -9.14 25.63 10.60
C PRO A 157 -9.62 24.56 11.59
N ASP A 158 -10.86 24.11 11.45
CA ASP A 158 -11.35 22.89 12.11
C ASP A 158 -10.96 21.67 11.26
N THR A 159 -9.96 20.93 11.72
CA THR A 159 -9.46 19.74 11.01
C THR A 159 -10.55 18.67 10.87
N LYS A 160 -11.37 18.48 11.91
CA LYS A 160 -12.39 17.43 11.93
C LYS A 160 -13.44 17.73 10.86
N ARG A 161 -13.98 18.95 10.88
CA ARG A 161 -15.02 19.35 9.93
C ARG A 161 -14.51 19.28 8.49
N ALA A 162 -13.29 19.78 8.25
CA ALA A 162 -12.67 19.73 6.94
C ALA A 162 -12.44 18.30 6.43
N LEU A 163 -12.10 17.36 7.31
CA LEU A 163 -11.96 15.95 6.93
C LEU A 163 -13.31 15.32 6.57
N ILE A 164 -14.36 15.58 7.35
CA ILE A 164 -15.71 15.06 7.06
C ILE A 164 -16.19 15.59 5.69
N GLU A 165 -16.14 16.91 5.49
CA GLU A 165 -16.54 17.55 4.23
C GLU A 165 -15.72 17.02 3.03
N LEU A 166 -14.42 16.78 3.22
CA LEU A 166 -13.55 16.19 2.21
C LEU A 166 -14.00 14.78 1.82
N LEU A 167 -14.24 13.93 2.82
CA LEU A 167 -14.59 12.52 2.60
C LEU A 167 -16.00 12.36 2.01
N GLU A 168 -16.97 13.17 2.44
CA GLU A 168 -18.30 13.23 1.84
C GLU A 168 -18.22 13.62 0.37
N ARG A 169 -17.42 14.64 0.05
CA ARG A 169 -17.22 15.13 -1.31
C ARG A 169 -16.54 14.07 -2.19
N TRP A 170 -15.55 13.36 -1.68
CA TRP A 170 -14.94 12.21 -2.38
C TRP A 170 -15.93 11.08 -2.59
N GLY A 171 -16.77 10.77 -1.58
CA GLY A 171 -17.85 9.79 -1.68
C GLY A 171 -18.88 10.14 -2.76
N ALA A 172 -19.14 11.43 -2.97
CA ALA A 172 -19.97 11.94 -4.06
C ALA A 172 -19.27 11.96 -5.43
N GLY A 173 -18.00 11.53 -5.52
CA GLY A 173 -17.21 11.54 -6.75
C GLY A 173 -16.69 12.93 -7.16
N LEU A 174 -16.76 13.91 -6.27
CA LEU A 174 -16.36 15.29 -6.53
C LEU A 174 -14.89 15.49 -6.13
N THR A 175 -14.03 15.67 -7.13
CA THR A 175 -12.59 15.92 -6.97
C THR A 175 -12.19 17.15 -7.78
N GLU A 176 -11.47 18.09 -7.19
CA GLU A 176 -11.03 19.33 -7.82
C GLU A 176 -9.79 19.13 -8.70
N ASP A 177 -8.85 18.29 -8.27
CA ASP A 177 -7.56 18.10 -8.93
C ASP A 177 -7.22 16.61 -9.19
N ARG A 178 -6.29 16.35 -10.12
CA ARG A 178 -5.75 15.01 -10.42
C ARG A 178 -5.11 14.37 -9.21
N THR A 179 -4.43 15.16 -8.36
CA THR A 179 -3.80 14.65 -7.12
C THR A 179 -4.85 14.13 -6.15
N GLU A 180 -5.90 14.92 -5.93
CA GLU A 180 -7.05 14.56 -5.10
C GLU A 180 -7.78 13.33 -5.64
N ARG A 181 -8.00 13.26 -6.95
CA ARG A 181 -8.59 12.08 -7.60
C ARG A 181 -7.79 10.81 -7.34
N ARG A 182 -6.47 10.88 -7.37
CA ARG A 182 -5.62 9.71 -7.06
C ARG A 182 -5.76 9.28 -5.60
N MET A 183 -5.85 10.23 -4.66
CA MET A 183 -6.06 9.94 -3.24
C MET A 183 -7.43 9.30 -3.00
N ALA A 184 -8.49 9.86 -3.59
CA ALA A 184 -9.85 9.32 -3.49
C ALA A 184 -9.96 7.90 -4.06
N VAL A 185 -9.35 7.64 -5.23
CA VAL A 185 -9.30 6.29 -5.81
C VAL A 185 -8.56 5.31 -4.92
N ARG A 186 -7.42 5.70 -4.35
CA ARG A 186 -6.65 4.85 -3.42
C ARG A 186 -7.48 4.51 -2.18
N LEU A 187 -8.08 5.50 -1.54
CA LEU A 187 -8.94 5.30 -0.37
C LEU A 187 -10.14 4.41 -0.68
N SER A 188 -10.74 4.56 -1.87
CA SER A 188 -11.81 3.69 -2.33
C SER A 188 -11.35 2.23 -2.53
N GLN A 189 -10.13 2.02 -3.05
CA GLN A 189 -9.58 0.67 -3.19
C GLN A 189 -9.32 0.03 -1.82
N ASP A 190 -8.82 0.80 -0.85
CA ASP A 190 -8.61 0.32 0.51
C ASP A 190 -9.95 0.01 1.21
N ARG A 191 -11.00 0.82 0.97
CA ARG A 191 -12.36 0.52 1.42
C ARG A 191 -12.86 -0.83 0.87
N LEU A 192 -12.65 -1.10 -0.42
CA LEU A 192 -13.06 -2.37 -1.04
C LEU A 192 -12.33 -3.57 -0.42
N ARG A 193 -11.05 -3.42 -0.04
CA ARG A 193 -10.30 -4.48 0.65
C ARG A 193 -10.85 -4.77 2.04
N LEU A 194 -11.33 -3.75 2.75
CA LEU A 194 -11.83 -3.87 4.13
C LEU A 194 -13.25 -4.43 4.23
N VAL A 195 -14.10 -4.20 3.24
CA VAL A 195 -15.48 -4.72 3.21
C VAL A 195 -15.52 -6.24 3.06
N GLY A 196 -14.39 -6.87 2.74
CA GLY A 196 -14.36 -8.27 2.34
C GLY A 196 -14.83 -8.39 0.90
N GLU A 197 -14.21 -9.30 0.15
CA GLU A 197 -14.77 -9.79 -1.10
C GLU A 197 -16.04 -10.58 -0.75
N ASP A 198 -17.14 -9.88 -0.46
CA ASP A 198 -18.42 -10.38 -0.94
C ASP A 198 -18.27 -10.30 -2.45
N ASP A 199 -17.85 -11.41 -3.08
CA ASP A 199 -17.85 -11.55 -4.53
C ASP A 199 -19.23 -11.08 -5.00
N PRO A 200 -19.34 -9.91 -5.64
CA PRO A 200 -20.63 -9.49 -6.14
C PRO A 200 -21.04 -10.56 -7.13
N GLU A 201 -22.26 -11.11 -6.96
CA GLU A 201 -22.77 -12.12 -7.87
C GLU A 201 -22.55 -11.63 -9.31
N VAL A 202 -22.07 -12.50 -10.19
CA VAL A 202 -21.66 -12.14 -11.57
C VAL A 202 -22.74 -11.33 -12.30
N ASP A 203 -24.01 -11.55 -11.94
CA ASP A 203 -25.17 -10.81 -12.43
C ASP A 203 -25.23 -9.34 -11.98
N GLU A 204 -24.76 -9.01 -10.76
CA GLU A 204 -24.65 -7.62 -10.28
C GLU A 204 -23.56 -6.85 -11.03
N ILE A 205 -22.41 -7.50 -11.27
CA ILE A 205 -21.31 -6.92 -12.06
C ILE A 205 -21.77 -6.68 -13.50
N ALA A 206 -22.50 -7.64 -14.09
CA ALA A 206 -23.07 -7.52 -15.43
C ALA A 206 -24.19 -6.45 -15.52
N ALA A 207 -24.82 -6.09 -14.40
CA ALA A 207 -25.83 -5.04 -14.34
C ALA A 207 -25.24 -3.63 -14.32
N LEU A 208 -23.94 -3.47 -14.00
CA LEU A 208 -23.31 -2.16 -13.92
C LEU A 208 -23.30 -1.44 -15.30
N PRO A 209 -23.66 -0.14 -15.36
CA PRO A 209 -23.80 0.59 -16.62
C PRO A 209 -22.53 0.63 -17.47
N SER A 210 -21.36 0.68 -16.82
CA SER A 210 -20.05 0.66 -17.47
C SER A 210 -19.72 -0.71 -18.08
N VAL A 211 -20.02 -1.79 -17.36
CA VAL A 211 -19.83 -3.17 -17.82
C VAL A 211 -20.78 -3.50 -18.97
N ARG A 212 -22.06 -3.11 -18.89
CA ARG A 212 -23.00 -3.23 -20.01
C ARG A 212 -22.54 -2.50 -21.26
N ARG A 213 -21.96 -1.30 -21.10
CA ARG A 213 -21.43 -0.52 -22.22
C ARG A 213 -20.24 -1.22 -22.87
N LEU A 214 -19.35 -1.83 -22.09
CA LEU A 214 -18.24 -2.62 -22.62
C LEU A 214 -18.70 -3.93 -23.27
N ALA A 215 -19.69 -4.63 -22.69
CA ALA A 215 -20.27 -5.84 -23.26
C ALA A 215 -20.99 -5.59 -24.59
N ALA A 216 -21.66 -4.44 -24.73
CA ALA A 216 -22.30 -4.01 -25.98
C ALA A 216 -21.28 -3.69 -27.09
N LEU A 217 -20.06 -3.27 -26.72
CA LEU A 217 -18.97 -3.02 -27.67
C LEU A 217 -18.26 -4.32 -28.09
N GLY A 218 -18.39 -5.40 -27.30
CA GLY A 218 -17.71 -6.68 -27.52
C GLY A 218 -18.57 -7.79 -28.12
N SER A 219 -19.86 -7.56 -28.40
CA SER A 219 -20.69 -8.55 -29.10
C SER A 219 -20.45 -8.47 -30.61
N PRO A 220 -19.82 -9.47 -31.25
CA PRO A 220 -19.84 -9.56 -32.70
C PRO A 220 -21.27 -9.80 -33.15
N ASP A 221 -21.66 -9.07 -34.20
CA ASP A 221 -22.96 -9.17 -34.85
C ASP A 221 -23.32 -10.64 -35.13
N ALA A 222 -24.45 -11.07 -34.57
CA ALA A 222 -24.94 -12.43 -34.70
C ALA A 222 -25.53 -12.62 -36.10
N GLY A 223 -24.69 -13.02 -37.05
CA GLY A 223 -25.11 -13.31 -38.42
C GLY A 223 -24.10 -14.13 -39.21
N ALA A 224 -24.13 -15.46 -39.03
CA ALA A 224 -23.97 -16.51 -40.05
C ALA A 224 -23.15 -17.73 -39.57
N GLY A 225 -23.71 -18.92 -39.83
CA GLY A 225 -22.94 -20.09 -40.26
C GLY A 225 -22.21 -20.89 -39.19
N ARG A 226 -22.88 -21.92 -38.68
CA ARG A 226 -22.28 -23.02 -37.94
C ARG A 226 -21.52 -23.92 -38.92
N GLU A 227 -20.20 -23.99 -38.83
CA GLU A 227 -19.42 -25.14 -39.35
C GLU A 227 -18.28 -25.45 -38.39
N ALA A 228 -18.28 -26.69 -37.90
CA ALA A 228 -17.24 -27.24 -37.07
C ALA A 228 -16.07 -27.69 -37.95
N VAL A 229 -14.88 -27.16 -37.71
CA VAL A 229 -13.62 -27.78 -38.11
C VAL A 229 -12.57 -27.44 -37.06
N SER A 230 -12.12 -28.49 -36.36
CA SER A 230 -10.81 -28.51 -35.72
C SER A 230 -9.75 -28.20 -36.78
N ASP A 231 -8.83 -27.28 -36.46
CA ASP A 231 -7.40 -27.51 -36.67
C ASP A 231 -6.59 -26.45 -35.92
N LEU A 232 -5.61 -26.93 -35.16
CA LEU A 232 -4.58 -26.14 -34.49
C LEU A 232 -3.64 -25.57 -35.55
N GLN A 233 -3.79 -24.27 -35.87
CA GLN A 233 -2.84 -23.55 -36.71
C GLN A 233 -1.90 -22.72 -35.82
N LEU A 234 -0.63 -23.14 -35.75
CA LEU A 234 0.49 -22.33 -35.26
C LEU A 234 0.65 -21.10 -36.15
N VAL A 235 0.39 -19.92 -35.62
CA VAL A 235 0.74 -18.65 -36.28
C VAL A 235 2.17 -18.31 -35.90
N ALA A 236 3.05 -18.28 -36.90
CA ALA A 236 4.42 -17.79 -36.78
C ALA A 236 4.42 -16.31 -36.35
N PRO A 237 5.42 -15.84 -35.58
CA PRO A 237 5.46 -14.45 -35.15
C PRO A 237 5.58 -13.55 -36.38
N ALA A 238 4.58 -12.72 -36.62
CA ALA A 238 4.74 -11.55 -37.45
C ALA A 238 5.61 -10.57 -36.66
N ASP A 239 6.72 -10.15 -37.26
CA ASP A 239 7.50 -9.01 -36.81
C ASP A 239 6.63 -7.76 -36.94
N GLU A 240 5.86 -7.47 -35.89
CA GLU A 240 5.24 -6.16 -35.73
C GLU A 240 6.29 -5.24 -35.09
N ASP A 241 6.84 -4.40 -35.95
CA ASP A 241 7.54 -3.16 -35.63
C ASP A 241 6.62 -2.29 -34.75
N LEU A 242 6.70 -2.52 -33.43
CA LEU A 242 6.07 -1.66 -32.44
C LEU A 242 6.96 -0.42 -32.33
N GLY A 243 6.59 0.59 -33.12
CA GLY A 243 7.21 1.90 -33.13
C GLY A 243 7.51 2.41 -31.73
N GLY A 244 8.78 2.72 -31.50
CA GLY A 244 9.22 3.51 -30.38
C GLY A 244 8.77 4.95 -30.58
N ASP A 245 7.98 5.45 -29.64
CA ASP A 245 7.88 6.88 -29.38
C ASP A 245 8.76 7.13 -28.16
N ASP A 246 9.95 7.63 -28.46
CA ASP A 246 11.03 7.99 -27.56
C ASP A 246 10.80 9.44 -27.14
N ASP A 247 10.07 9.65 -26.04
CA ASP A 247 9.99 10.96 -25.40
C ASP A 247 11.16 11.06 -24.40
N GLU A 248 12.28 11.56 -24.92
CA GLU A 248 13.39 12.13 -24.16
C GLU A 248 12.92 13.42 -23.46
N ASP A 249 12.72 13.38 -22.14
CA ASP A 249 12.69 14.58 -21.31
C ASP A 249 14.07 14.74 -20.62
N GLU A 250 14.88 15.61 -21.20
CA GLU A 250 16.04 16.26 -20.59
C GLU A 250 15.64 16.97 -19.28
N GLU A 251 16.10 16.49 -18.12
CA GLU A 251 16.45 17.37 -16.99
C GLU A 251 17.25 16.61 -15.92
N CYS A 252 18.58 16.56 -16.08
CA CYS A 252 19.53 16.21 -15.01
C CYS A 252 20.85 16.97 -15.22
N GLU A 253 20.82 18.30 -15.20
CA GLU A 253 22.04 19.07 -14.94
C GLU A 253 22.26 19.16 -13.43
N ALA A 254 22.97 18.17 -12.88
CA ALA A 254 23.69 18.34 -11.62
C ALA A 254 25.12 18.77 -11.98
N ALA A 255 25.40 20.07 -11.87
CA ALA A 255 26.77 20.58 -11.97
C ALA A 255 27.63 19.96 -10.86
N PRO A 256 28.78 19.31 -11.18
CA PRO A 256 29.74 18.94 -10.16
C PRO A 256 30.37 20.22 -9.59
N ALA A 257 30.33 20.34 -8.26
CA ALA A 257 31.10 21.35 -7.53
C ALA A 257 32.59 21.11 -7.75
N ASP A 258 33.32 22.20 -7.93
CA ASP A 258 34.72 22.28 -8.29
C ASP A 258 35.64 21.37 -7.45
N GLU A 259 36.56 20.69 -8.14
CA GLU A 259 37.73 20.05 -7.54
C GLU A 259 38.65 21.10 -6.92
N GLU A 260 38.77 21.11 -5.59
CA GLU A 260 40.01 21.47 -4.93
C GLU A 260 40.46 20.37 -3.96
N SER A 261 41.53 19.70 -4.36
CA SER A 261 42.53 19.03 -3.52
C SER A 261 42.11 17.78 -2.73
N SER A 262 42.41 16.60 -3.29
CA SER A 262 42.75 15.40 -2.49
C SER A 262 43.70 14.52 -3.31
N GLY A 263 44.94 14.36 -2.85
CA GLY A 263 45.92 13.44 -3.43
C GLY A 263 45.48 11.97 -3.29
N PRO A 264 46.22 11.01 -3.92
CA PRO A 264 45.85 9.60 -3.86
C PRO A 264 45.84 9.13 -2.40
N VAL A 265 44.68 8.66 -1.95
CA VAL A 265 44.48 8.07 -0.62
C VAL A 265 45.16 6.71 -0.60
N ASP A 266 46.13 6.55 0.31
CA ASP A 266 46.85 5.29 0.53
C ASP A 266 45.94 4.31 1.29
N GLU A 267 45.58 3.20 0.64
CA GLU A 267 44.61 2.22 1.16
C GLU A 267 45.12 1.50 2.42
N ASP A 268 46.43 1.54 2.68
CA ASP A 268 47.07 0.89 3.83
C ASP A 268 46.86 1.65 5.16
N GLU A 269 46.49 2.94 5.15
CA GLU A 269 46.29 3.72 6.37
C GLU A 269 44.87 3.54 6.97
N TYR A 270 43.88 3.19 6.13
CA TYR A 270 42.47 3.08 6.52
C TYR A 270 42.15 1.88 7.44
N TYR A 271 43.01 0.86 7.47
CA TYR A 271 42.80 -0.36 8.27
C TYR A 271 43.70 -0.48 9.51
N SER A 272 44.44 0.57 9.86
CA SER A 272 45.41 0.53 10.97
C SER A 272 44.76 0.44 12.36
N ASP A 273 43.54 0.94 12.54
CA ASP A 273 42.88 1.01 13.85
C ASP A 273 42.15 -0.28 14.29
N VAL A 274 42.18 -1.35 13.49
CA VAL A 274 41.40 -2.58 13.78
C VAL A 274 42.15 -3.57 14.68
N TRP A 275 43.46 -3.41 14.90
CA TRP A 275 44.29 -4.44 15.57
C TRP A 275 44.98 -4.04 16.89
N GLU A 276 44.79 -2.82 17.40
CA GLU A 276 45.31 -2.43 18.72
C GLU A 276 44.21 -2.28 19.76
N SER A 277 43.66 -3.42 20.20
CA SER A 277 43.03 -3.53 21.52
C SER A 277 43.08 -4.98 21.98
N ARG A 278 44.13 -5.31 22.72
CA ARG A 278 44.20 -6.49 23.58
C ARG A 278 44.76 -6.11 24.93
#